data_AF-A0A940YL64-F1
#
_entry.id   AF-A0A940YL64-F1
#
_cell.length_a   1.000
_cell.length_b   1.000
_cell.length_c   1.000
_cell.angle_alpha   90.00
_cell.angle_beta   90.00
_cell.angle_gamma   90.00
#
_symmetry.space_group_name_H-M   'P 1'
#
loop_
_entity.id
_entity.type
_entity.pdbx_description
1 polymer ?
#
loop_
_entity_poly.entity_id
_entity_poly.type
_entity_poly.pdbx_seq_one_letter_code
_entity_poly.pdbx_strand_id
1 'polypeptide(L)'
;MLRHKHSIRLSAVDQRLFEALTGPGQPAPTTVTDYNQRLRLAVQTWSQARSRDERDLGVIAAGLLLDEQDHAAVIDHQRLARVRH
;
A
#
# COMPACT_ATOMS: atom_id res chain seq x y z
N MET A 1 5.14 -5.26 -5.81
CA MET A 1 5.19 -5.74 -4.41
C MET A 1 5.34 -7.25 -4.35
N LEU A 2 6.20 -7.76 -3.46
CA LEU A 2 6.29 -9.19 -3.15
C LEU A 2 5.69 -9.43 -1.76
N ARG A 3 4.77 -10.39 -1.64
CA ARG A 3 4.16 -10.82 -0.37
C ARG A 3 4.41 -12.31 -0.17
N HIS A 4 4.86 -12.71 1.00
CA HIS A 4 5.03 -14.11 1.37
C HIS A 4 4.57 -14.33 2.81
N LYS A 5 3.43 -15.01 2.99
CA LYS A 5 2.74 -15.14 4.28
C LYS A 5 2.55 -13.77 4.94
N HIS A 6 3.12 -13.55 6.11
CA HIS A 6 3.04 -12.28 6.85
C HIS A 6 4.11 -11.26 6.46
N SER A 7 5.00 -11.59 5.53
CA SER A 7 6.07 -10.69 5.10
C SER A 7 5.73 -9.98 3.80
N ILE A 8 6.14 -8.72 3.71
CA ILE A 8 5.97 -7.87 2.54
C ILE A 8 7.30 -7.24 2.17
N ARG A 9 7.53 -7.09 0.87
CA ARG A 9 8.62 -6.29 0.31
C ARG A 9 8.04 -5.40 -0.78
N LEU A 10 8.13 -4.10 -0.58
CA LEU A 10 7.66 -3.12 -1.54
C LEU A 10 8.64 -3.02 -2.71
N SER A 11 8.11 -2.81 -3.92
CA SER A 11 8.94 -2.33 -5.03
C SER A 11 9.29 -0.85 -4.78
N ALA A 12 10.27 -0.31 -5.52
CA ALA A 12 10.61 1.11 -5.40
C ALA A 12 9.43 2.05 -5.69
N VAL A 13 8.52 1.63 -6.59
CA VAL A 13 7.30 2.39 -6.91
C VAL A 13 6.30 2.30 -5.75
N ASP A 14 6.04 1.09 -5.25
CA ASP A 14 5.13 0.87 -4.12
C ASP A 14 5.62 1.59 -2.85
N GLN A 15 6.94 1.62 -2.64
CA GLN A 15 7.54 2.31 -1.51
C GLN A 15 7.32 3.83 -1.58
N ARG A 16 7.52 4.45 -2.76
CA ARG A 16 7.27 5.88 -2.94
C ARG A 16 5.80 6.24 -2.72
N LEU A 17 4.89 5.41 -3.23
CA LEU A 17 3.45 5.60 -3.01
C LEU A 17 3.11 5.46 -1.52
N PHE A 18 3.66 4.44 -0.86
CA PHE A 18 3.47 4.22 0.57
C PHE A 18 3.98 5.42 1.39
N GLU A 19 5.19 5.89 1.12
CA GLU A 19 5.78 7.07 1.77
C GLU A 19 4.96 8.34 1.54
N ALA A 20 4.37 8.52 0.35
CA ALA A 20 3.48 9.65 0.08
C ALA A 20 2.21 9.62 0.95
N LEU A 21 1.73 8.42 1.32
CA LEU A 21 0.50 8.23 2.10
C LEU A 21 0.75 8.24 3.61
N THR A 22 1.87 7.66 4.06
CA THR A 22 2.17 7.47 5.49
C THR A 22 3.18 8.48 6.04
N GLY A 23 3.80 9.27 5.17
CA GLY A 23 4.85 10.23 5.50
C GLY A 23 6.25 9.76 5.05
N PRO A 24 7.08 10.69 4.56
CA PRO A 24 8.39 10.38 3.99
C PRO A 24 9.41 9.92 5.03
N GLY A 25 10.43 9.18 4.59
CA GLY A 25 11.59 8.82 5.41
C GLY A 25 11.35 7.69 6.41
N GLN A 26 10.17 7.08 6.41
CA GLN A 26 9.93 5.89 7.22
C GLN A 26 10.58 4.65 6.59
N PRO A 27 11.13 3.72 7.40
CA PRO A 27 11.61 2.46 6.89
C PRO A 27 10.45 1.68 6.25
N ALA A 28 10.73 1.04 5.11
CA ALA A 28 9.77 0.22 4.40
C ALA A 28 9.24 -0.90 5.33
N PRO A 29 7.92 -1.09 5.41
CA PRO A 29 7.35 -2.14 6.24
C PRO A 29 7.79 -3.51 5.73
N THR A 30 8.09 -4.42 6.66
CA THR A 30 8.54 -5.78 6.36
C THR A 30 7.46 -6.83 6.63
N THR A 31 6.38 -6.44 7.32
CA THR A 31 5.23 -7.31 7.59
C THR A 31 3.92 -6.72 7.06
N VAL A 32 2.98 -7.59 6.70
CA VAL A 32 1.63 -7.21 6.25
C VAL A 32 0.89 -6.44 7.35
N THR A 33 1.05 -6.86 8.61
CA THR A 33 0.44 -6.19 9.76
C THR A 33 0.94 -4.76 9.93
N ASP A 34 2.26 -4.53 9.87
CA ASP A 34 2.86 -3.18 9.96
C ASP A 34 2.43 -2.31 8.77
N TYR A 35 2.46 -2.86 7.56
CA TYR A 35 1.97 -2.20 6.35
C TYR A 35 0.51 -1.74 6.49
N ASN A 36 -0.39 -2.66 6.88
CA ASN A 36 -1.80 -2.37 7.07
C ASN A 36 -2.06 -1.39 8.22
N GLN A 37 -1.33 -1.51 9.33
CA GLN A 37 -1.48 -0.61 10.46
C GLN A 37 -1.17 0.84 10.06
N ARG A 38 -0.07 1.05 9.35
CA ARG A 38 0.32 2.39 8.87
C ARG A 38 -0.65 2.94 7.83
N LEU A 39 -1.16 2.11 6.92
CA LEU A 39 -2.21 2.52 5.99
C LEU A 39 -3.53 2.85 6.70
N ARG A 40 -3.95 2.09 7.71
CA ARG A 40 -5.15 2.40 8.52
C ARG A 40 -5.01 3.75 9.22
N LEU A 41 -3.81 4.08 9.72
CA LEU A 41 -3.52 5.41 10.27
C LEU A 41 -3.62 6.49 9.19
N ALA A 42 -3.04 6.27 8.00
CA ALA A 42 -3.16 7.19 6.88
C ALA A 42 -4.64 7.41 6.50
N VAL A 43 -5.45 6.36 6.39
CA VAL A 43 -6.90 6.47 6.12
C VAL A 43 -7.59 7.36 7.15
N GLN A 44 -7.32 7.15 8.45
CA GLN A 44 -7.93 7.97 9.51
C GLN A 44 -7.51 9.44 9.40
N THR A 45 -6.22 9.70 9.20
CA THR A 45 -5.68 11.06 9.06
C THR A 45 -6.29 11.78 7.87
N TRP A 46 -6.30 11.14 6.71
CA TRP A 46 -6.72 11.76 5.45
C TRP A 46 -8.25 11.85 5.31
N SER A 47 -9.00 10.90 5.87
CA SER A 47 -10.48 10.97 5.85
C SER A 47 -11.05 12.17 6.60
N GLN A 48 -10.30 12.69 7.58
CA GLN A 48 -10.66 13.88 8.36
C GLN A 48 -10.11 15.18 7.77
N ALA A 49 -9.37 15.11 6.66
CA ALA A 49 -8.76 16.28 6.06
C ALA A 49 -9.80 17.23 5.43
N ARG A 50 -9.46 18.53 5.42
CA ARG A 50 -10.37 19.58 4.95
C ARG A 50 -10.43 19.64 3.43
N SER A 51 -9.32 19.35 2.76
CA SER A 51 -9.30 19.34 1.30
C SER A 51 -9.94 18.08 0.73
N ARG A 52 -10.52 18.20 -0.47
CA ARG A 52 -10.99 17.04 -1.22
C ARG A 52 -9.83 16.16 -1.67
N ASP A 53 -8.76 16.78 -2.15
CA ASP A 53 -7.57 16.07 -2.63
C ASP A 53 -6.90 15.26 -1.51
N GLU A 54 -6.89 15.81 -0.29
CA GLU A 54 -6.38 15.09 0.88
C GLU A 54 -7.28 13.92 1.26
N ARG A 55 -8.61 14.06 1.17
CA ARG A 55 -9.54 12.94 1.41
C ARG A 55 -9.38 11.83 0.37
N ASP A 56 -9.07 12.18 -0.87
CA ASP A 56 -8.77 11.21 -1.93
C ASP A 56 -7.52 10.37 -1.59
N LEU A 57 -6.52 10.92 -0.89
CA LEU A 57 -5.40 10.12 -0.35
C LEU A 57 -5.88 9.05 0.64
N GLY A 58 -6.90 9.36 1.45
CA GLY A 58 -7.52 8.38 2.34
C GLY A 58 -8.19 7.24 1.59
N VAL A 59 -8.83 7.53 0.45
CA VAL A 59 -9.44 6.50 -0.41
C VAL A 59 -8.37 5.62 -1.05
N ILE A 60 -7.28 6.22 -1.53
CA ILE A 60 -6.13 5.47 -2.09
C ILE A 60 -5.51 4.57 -1.01
N ALA A 61 -5.27 5.09 0.19
CA ALA A 61 -4.72 4.32 1.30
C ALA A 61 -5.64 3.14 1.68
N ALA A 62 -6.96 3.33 1.66
CA ALA A 62 -7.93 2.27 1.94
C ALA A 62 -7.91 1.18 0.86
N GLY A 63 -7.77 1.56 -0.42
CA GLY A 63 -7.68 0.62 -1.55
C GLY A 63 -6.38 -0.20 -1.57
N LEU A 64 -5.35 0.23 -0.83
CA LEU A 64 -4.08 -0.48 -0.71
C LEU A 64 -4.03 -1.47 0.47
N LEU A 65 -5.03 -1.45 1.36
CA LEU A 65 -5.09 -2.40 2.48
C LEU A 65 -5.11 -3.83 1.95
N LEU A 66 -4.23 -4.66 2.51
CA LEU A 66 -4.15 -6.07 2.16
C LEU A 66 -5.07 -6.87 3.08
N ASP A 67 -5.83 -7.79 2.51
CA ASP A 67 -6.54 -8.78 3.32
C ASP A 67 -5.51 -9.70 4.01
N GLU A 68 -5.58 -9.76 5.35
CA GLU A 68 -4.70 -10.57 6.20
C GLU A 68 -5.03 -12.07 6.10
N GLN A 69 -6.24 -12.42 5.64
CA GLN A 69 -6.68 -13.81 5.42
C GLN A 69 -6.46 -14.30 3.99
N ASP A 70 -6.15 -13.39 3.07
CA ASP A 70 -5.87 -13.75 1.69
C ASP A 70 -4.45 -14.35 1.60
N HIS A 71 -4.38 -15.67 1.52
CA HIS A 71 -3.13 -16.41 1.36
C HIS A 71 -2.55 -16.29 -0.07
N ALA A 72 -3.25 -15.66 -1.01
CA ALA A 72 -2.92 -15.68 -2.43
C ALA A 72 -3.06 -14.30 -3.10
N ALA A 73 -2.08 -13.42 -2.91
CA ALA A 73 -1.89 -12.27 -3.80
C ALA A 73 -0.41 -11.98 -3.99
N VAL A 74 0.24 -12.86 -4.76
CA VAL A 74 1.43 -12.49 -5.52
C VAL A 74 0.92 -11.59 -6.66
N ILE A 75 0.98 -10.26 -6.48
CA ILE A 75 0.83 -9.34 -7.62
C ILE A 75 2.15 -9.37 -8.38
N ASP A 76 2.27 -10.37 -9.25
CA ASP A 76 3.33 -10.48 -10.22
C ASP A 76 3.16 -9.35 -11.25
N HIS A 77 4.02 -8.33 -11.14
CA HIS A 77 4.06 -7.20 -12.08
C HIS A 77 4.48 -7.61 -13.50
N GLN A 78 4.79 -8.89 -13.80
CA GLN A 78 5.14 -9.32 -15.16
C GLN A 78 3.91 -9.63 -16.04
N ARG A 79 2.69 -9.76 -15.47
CA ARG A 79 1.51 -10.08 -16.31
C ARG A 79 1.03 -8.93 -17.19
N LEU A 80 1.34 -7.68 -16.86
CA LEU A 80 1.01 -6.51 -17.71
C LEU A 80 2.00 -6.30 -18.88
N ALA A 81 3.15 -6.98 -18.88
CA ALA A 81 4.14 -6.87 -19.96
C ALA A 81 3.89 -7.82 -21.14
N ARG A 82 2.89 -8.73 -21.06
CA ARG A 82 2.59 -9.70 -22.13
C ARG A 82 1.34 -9.40 -22.96
N VAL A 83 0.60 -8.33 -22.67
CA VAL A 83 -0.52 -7.89 -23.53
C VAL A 83 -0.03 -6.81 -24.49
N ARG A 84 0.97 -7.17 -25.30
CA ARG A 84 1.36 -6.45 -26.51
C ARG A 84 2.04 -7.48 -27.44
N HIS A 85 1.21 -8.27 -28.10
CA HIS A 85 1.53 -8.92 -29.36
C HIS A 85 0.25 -8.98 -30.19
#